data_AF-A0A9E5PSW2-F1
#
_entry.id   AF-A0A9E5PSW2-F1
#
_cell.length_a   1.000
_cell.length_b   1.000
_cell.length_c   1.000
_cell.angle_alpha   90.00
_cell.angle_beta   90.00
_cell.angle_gamma   90.00
#
_symmetry.space_group_name_H-M   'P 1'
#
loop_
_entity.id
_entity.type
_entity.pdbx_description
1 polymer ?
#
loop_
_entity_poly.entity_id
_entity_poly.type
_entity_poly.pdbx_seq_one_letter_code
_entity_poly.pdbx_strand_id
1 'polypeptide(L)' 'MAADLVIFDAEKLQDRATFEAPLTYAEGIDYAVVNGQLVIDEGRATRATLAQQQQPVA' A
#
# COMPACT_ATOMS: atom_id res chain seq x y z
N MET A 1 15.11 -7.43 13.55
CA MET A 1 14.24 -8.04 12.53
C MET A 1 13.17 -7.01 12.19
N ALA A 2 12.84 -6.83 10.91
CA ALA A 2 11.83 -5.89 10.45
C ALA A 2 10.55 -6.67 10.08
N ALA A 3 9.38 -6.10 10.30
CA ALA A 3 8.09 -6.78 10.06
C ALA A 3 7.38 -6.15 8.87
N ASP A 4 7.11 -6.96 7.85
CA ASP A 4 6.31 -6.60 6.69
C ASP A 4 5.01 -7.42 6.71
N LEU A 5 3.87 -6.75 6.73
CA LEU A 5 2.55 -7.36 6.86
C LEU A 5 1.50 -6.57 6.07
N VAL A 6 0.53 -7.27 5.48
CA VAL A 6 -0.64 -6.66 4.84
C VAL A 6 -1.89 -7.34 5.40
N ILE A 7 -2.90 -6.54 5.73
CA ILE A 7 -4.23 -6.99 6.10
C ILE A 7 -5.19 -6.53 5.01
N PHE A 8 -5.92 -7.49 4.44
CA PHE A 8 -6.85 -7.25 3.35
C PHE A 8 -8.11 -8.11 3.48
N ASP A 9 -9.20 -7.63 2.90
CA ASP A 9 -10.46 -8.36 2.73
C ASP A 9 -10.37 -9.22 1.48
N ALA A 10 -10.34 -10.55 1.67
CA ALA A 10 -10.18 -11.50 0.57
C ALA A 10 -11.37 -11.50 -0.41
N GLU A 11 -12.57 -11.09 0.02
CA GLU A 11 -13.75 -11.01 -0.85
C GLU A 11 -13.72 -9.76 -1.73
N LYS A 12 -13.01 -8.71 -1.29
CA LYS A 12 -12.92 -7.41 -1.99
C LYS A 12 -11.60 -7.16 -2.69
N LEU A 13 -10.58 -7.98 -2.45
CA LEU A 13 -9.24 -7.74 -2.98
C LEU A 13 -9.23 -7.76 -4.51
N GLN A 14 -9.01 -6.59 -5.13
CA GLN A 14 -9.02 -6.45 -6.58
C GLN A 14 -8.12 -5.29 -7.07
N ASP A 15 -7.37 -5.53 -8.15
CA ASP A 15 -6.71 -4.45 -8.90
C ASP A 15 -7.73 -3.67 -9.74
N ARG A 16 -7.68 -2.34 -9.63
CA ARG A 16 -8.57 -1.40 -10.33
C ARG A 16 -7.87 -0.60 -11.42
N ALA A 17 -6.57 -0.80 -11.63
CA ALA A 17 -5.84 -0.15 -12.69
C ALA A 17 -6.35 -0.60 -14.06
N THR A 18 -6.51 0.36 -14.98
CA THR A 18 -6.87 0.13 -16.38
C THR A 18 -5.87 0.85 -17.29
N PHE A 19 -5.95 0.63 -18.61
CA PHE A 19 -5.11 1.37 -19.56
C PHE A 19 -5.41 2.87 -19.54
N GLU A 20 -6.67 3.24 -19.35
CA GLU A 20 -7.13 4.62 -19.29
C GLU A 20 -6.83 5.29 -17.94
N ALA A 21 -6.83 4.51 -16.84
CA ALA A 21 -6.57 4.98 -15.49
C ALA A 21 -5.57 4.06 -14.76
N PRO A 22 -4.26 4.15 -15.08
CA PRO A 22 -3.26 3.21 -14.59
C PRO A 22 -2.84 3.45 -13.13
N LEU A 23 -3.10 4.62 -12.56
CA LEU A 23 -2.69 5.01 -11.20
C LEU A 23 -3.84 4.88 -10.18
N THR A 24 -4.74 3.91 -10.39
CA THR A 24 -5.87 3.66 -9.51
C THR A 24 -5.47 2.74 -8.37
N TYR A 25 -5.86 3.07 -7.13
CA TYR A 25 -5.59 2.20 -5.98
C TYR A 25 -6.38 0.89 -6.06
N ALA A 26 -5.74 -0.20 -5.62
CA ALA A 26 -6.40 -1.48 -5.41
C ALA A 26 -7.48 -1.39 -4.33
N GLU A 27 -8.50 -2.23 -4.45
CA GLU A 27 -9.55 -2.38 -3.46
C GLU A 27 -9.24 -3.51 -2.49
N GLY A 28 -9.77 -3.41 -1.26
CA GLY A 28 -9.71 -4.47 -0.26
C GLY A 28 -8.47 -4.47 0.64
N ILE A 29 -7.52 -3.56 0.50
CA ILE A 29 -6.36 -3.44 1.41
C ILE A 29 -6.67 -2.45 2.52
N ASP A 30 -6.81 -2.94 3.76
CA ASP A 30 -7.17 -2.13 4.91
C ASP A 30 -5.94 -1.61 5.66
N TYR A 31 -4.91 -2.45 5.84
CA TYR A 31 -3.69 -2.07 6.56
C TYR A 31 -2.45 -2.63 5.89
N ALA A 32 -1.36 -1.87 5.97
CA ALA A 32 -0.04 -2.34 5.56
C ALA A 32 1.02 -1.81 6.52
N VAL A 33 1.90 -2.70 6.93
CA VAL A 33 3.06 -2.42 7.78
C VAL A 33 4.31 -2.76 6.99
N VAL A 34 5.24 -1.82 6.92
CA VAL A 34 6.52 -2.01 6.25
C VAL A 34 7.62 -1.62 7.23
N ASN A 35 8.58 -2.53 7.44
CA ASN A 35 9.62 -2.42 8.44
C ASN A 35 9.10 -2.10 9.86
N GLY A 36 7.93 -2.62 10.22
CA GLY A 36 7.27 -2.35 11.49
C GLY A 36 6.55 -1.00 11.58
N GLN A 37 6.50 -0.22 10.51
CA GLN A 37 5.77 1.06 10.46
C GLN A 37 4.46 0.91 9.69
N LEU A 38 3.35 1.40 10.26
CA LEU A 38 2.05 1.42 9.60
C LEU A 38 2.03 2.47 8.49
N VAL A 39 1.91 2.01 7.24
CA VAL A 39 1.92 2.85 6.03
C VAL A 39 0.56 2.98 5.36
N ILE A 40 -0.32 1.98 5.53
CA ILE A 40 -1.74 2.10 5.21
C ILE A 40 -2.52 1.85 6.49
N ASP A 41 -3.44 2.77 6.79
CA ASP A 41 -4.33 2.74 7.96
C ASP A 41 -5.77 2.95 7.48
N GLU A 42 -6.61 1.92 7.65
CA GLU A 42 -8.00 1.89 7.18
C GLU A 42 -8.15 2.32 5.70
N GLY A 43 -7.31 1.75 4.84
CA GLY A 43 -7.30 2.02 3.41
C GLY A 43 -6.73 3.40 3.02
N ARG A 44 -6.17 4.16 3.97
CA ARG A 44 -5.56 5.47 3.71
C ARG A 44 -4.05 5.42 3.90
N ALA A 45 -3.32 6.03 2.97
CA ALA A 45 -1.88 6.20 3.14
C ALA A 45 -1.56 7.11 4.34
N THR A 46 -0.69 6.64 5.22
CA THR A 46 -0.18 7.45 6.34
C THR A 46 0.96 8.37 5.86
N ARG A 47 1.42 9.26 6.73
CA ARG A 47 2.61 10.09 6.49
C ARG A 47 3.91 9.39 6.88
N ALA A 48 3.87 8.10 7.18
CA ALA A 48 5.07 7.34 7.50
C ALA A 48 6.04 7.42 6.32
N THR A 49 7.20 8.03 6.56
CA THR A 49 8.25 8.09 5.56
C THR A 49 8.98 6.76 5.59
N LEU A 50 8.67 5.89 4.64
CA LEU A 50 9.50 4.73 4.38
C LEU A 50 10.85 5.23 3.89
N ALA A 51 11.88 5.14 4.73
CA ALA A 51 13.23 5.60 4.42
C ALA A 51 13.93 4.88 3.23
N GLN A 52 13.19 4.16 2.37
CA GLN A 52 13.74 3.43 1.23
C GLN A 52 12.91 3.48 -0.07
N GLN A 53 11.75 4.16 -0.11
CA GLN A 53 10.98 4.27 -1.37
C GLN A 53 10.88 5.73 -1.83
N GLN A 54 12.01 6.24 -2.30
CA GLN A 54 12.12 7.34 -3.25
C GLN A 54 13.55 7.27 -3.83
N GLN A 55 13.85 6.23 -4.61
CA GLN A 55 14.86 6.43 -5.65
C GLN A 55 14.18 7.28 -6.73
N PRO A 56 14.70 8.47 -7.07
CA PRO A 56 14.23 9.18 -8.23
C PRO A 56 14.43 8.27 -9.45
N VAL A 57 13.36 8.03 -10.20
CA VAL A 57 13.50 7.47 -11.54
C VAL A 57 14.11 8.58 -12.39
N ALA A 58 15.37 8.37 -12.80
CA ALA A 58 16.08 9.21 -13.74
C ALA A 58 15.51 9.08 -15.15
#